data_AF-A0A847CPI9-F1
#
_entry.id   AF-A0A847CPI9-F1
#
_cell.length_a   1.000
_cell.length_b   1.000
_cell.length_c   1.000
_cell.angle_alpha   90.00
_cell.angle_beta   90.00
_cell.angle_gamma   90.00
#
_symmetry.space_group_name_H-M   'P 1'
#
loop_
_entity.id
_entity.type
_entity.pdbx_description
1 polymer ?
#
loop_
_entity_poly.entity_id
_entity_poly.type
_entity_poly.pdbx_seq_one_letter_code
_entity_poly.pdbx_strand_id
1 'polypeptide(L)'
;AEGPINYGSNRINFDSPISGSSVRVRFVGISGEPSTLPPKFTSIDTGILMDTPATSFDPCITVASLDGQAIKMKPVSENLARSNESGTSWKSCENLSIPAGEHRISQASDFIIDRLELKDRNKPVPTKRAAPVAEVLKDGDTRKQIRVQGSTAGFAVVAGQGVNKNWRARVNGKDIGPAQTLNGYSSGWIISEGQTAVVDMEYVPQRWSYLALFVSIVALLIALGLAARELSRRELFAIPTTVPTKIRTRPDWLTRAYFEGAFVVTAAIFGGVAGFVGAVSFIGVQRWRMQAATRWIYLGSATVFSSIFVYLGVVWRNDLIGEVSADAIALSLWPHYVAVTGFVWVLAGIIWKSKKG
;
A
#
# COMPACT_ATOMS: atom_id res chain seq x y z
N ALA A 1 39.19 16.44 52.25
CA ALA A 1 37.85 17.02 52.44
C ALA A 1 36.83 16.03 51.93
N GLU A 2 35.83 15.70 52.73
CA GLU A 2 34.71 14.82 52.36
C GLU A 2 33.41 15.59 52.65
N GLY A 3 32.43 15.48 51.77
CA GLY A 3 31.14 16.17 51.94
C GLY A 3 30.06 15.62 51.01
N PRO A 4 28.78 15.64 51.43
CA PRO A 4 27.67 15.23 50.59
C PRO A 4 27.49 16.19 49.42
N ILE A 5 27.24 15.64 48.22
CA ILE A 5 26.98 16.42 47.00
C ILE A 5 25.50 16.25 46.62
N ASN A 6 24.75 17.36 46.63
CA ASN A 6 23.31 17.38 46.32
C ASN A 6 23.04 18.01 44.94
N TYR A 7 21.77 18.09 44.53
CA TYR A 7 21.39 18.82 43.33
C TYR A 7 21.77 20.31 43.41
N GLY A 8 22.29 20.87 42.32
CA GLY A 8 22.73 22.26 42.22
C GLY A 8 24.24 22.44 42.35
N SER A 9 24.66 23.64 42.76
CA SER A 9 26.07 23.97 42.95
C SER A 9 26.50 23.61 44.37
N ASN A 10 27.55 22.80 44.50
CA ASN A 10 28.12 22.41 45.79
C ASN A 10 29.57 22.87 45.84
N ARG A 11 29.99 23.41 46.98
CA ARG A 11 31.37 23.85 47.21
C ARG A 11 32.01 22.99 48.29
N ILE A 12 33.17 22.40 47.96
CA ILE A 12 33.98 21.65 48.92
C ILE A 12 35.15 22.56 49.33
N ASN A 13 35.18 22.94 50.60
CA ASN A 13 36.28 23.72 51.17
C ASN A 13 37.32 22.79 51.79
N PHE A 14 38.57 23.22 51.79
CA PHE A 14 39.65 22.56 52.52
C PHE A 14 39.90 23.32 53.82
N ASP A 15 40.14 22.58 54.91
CA ASP A 15 40.35 23.16 56.25
C ASP A 15 41.62 24.02 56.34
N SER A 16 42.56 23.81 55.42
CA SER A 16 43.78 24.57 55.28
C SER A 16 44.17 24.73 53.80
N PRO A 17 44.95 25.76 53.44
CA PRO A 17 45.51 25.87 52.10
C PRO A 17 46.31 24.61 51.73
N ILE A 18 46.06 24.05 50.56
CA ILE A 18 46.74 22.87 50.02
C ILE A 18 47.44 23.21 48.70
N SER A 19 48.65 22.69 48.48
CA SER A 19 49.39 22.83 47.21
C SER A 19 49.59 21.47 46.55
N GLY A 20 49.39 21.40 45.24
CA GLY A 20 49.64 20.18 44.48
C GLY A 20 49.56 20.43 42.98
N SER A 21 50.13 19.51 42.19
CA SER A 21 50.12 19.57 40.72
C SER A 21 48.95 18.82 40.08
N SER A 22 48.20 18.05 40.86
CA SER A 22 47.06 17.28 40.37
C SER A 22 45.93 17.23 41.39
N VAL A 23 44.69 17.28 40.89
CA VAL A 23 43.48 17.05 41.67
C VAL A 23 42.86 15.75 41.19
N ARG A 24 42.70 14.79 42.09
CA ARG A 24 42.01 13.52 41.80
C ARG A 24 40.68 13.51 42.53
N VAL A 25 39.59 13.50 41.78
CA VAL A 25 38.24 13.32 42.31
C VAL A 25 37.84 11.86 42.12
N ARG A 26 37.42 11.21 43.20
CA ARG A 26 36.89 9.84 43.18
C ARG A 26 35.52 9.81 43.82
N PHE A 27 34.53 9.32 43.08
CA PHE A 27 33.20 9.08 43.61
C PHE A 27 33.16 7.69 44.23
N VAL A 28 32.87 7.64 45.53
CA VAL A 28 32.93 6.41 46.34
C VAL A 28 31.58 5.71 46.45
N GLY A 29 30.48 6.36 46.09
CA GLY A 29 29.15 5.79 46.09
C GLY A 29 28.10 6.76 45.56
N ILE A 30 26.93 6.22 45.24
CA ILE A 30 25.73 6.97 44.84
C ILE A 30 24.61 6.49 45.74
N SER A 31 23.78 7.41 46.23
CA SER A 31 22.60 7.13 47.03
C SER A 31 21.38 7.81 46.41
N GLY A 32 20.26 7.10 46.31
CA GLY A 32 19.05 7.58 45.62
C GLY A 32 18.27 6.43 44.99
N GLU A 33 17.14 6.75 44.33
CA GLU A 33 16.26 5.75 43.73
C GLU A 33 16.87 5.18 42.42
N PRO A 34 17.05 3.84 42.30
CA PRO A 34 17.80 3.23 41.19
C PRO A 34 17.20 3.42 39.80
N SER A 35 15.90 3.77 39.73
CA SER A 35 15.16 3.98 38.48
C SER A 35 15.35 5.38 37.89
N THR A 36 16.04 6.27 38.61
CA THR A 36 16.29 7.65 38.16
C THR A 36 17.57 7.76 37.32
N LEU A 37 17.67 8.84 36.54
CA LEU A 37 18.88 9.12 35.76
C LEU A 37 20.11 9.21 36.69
N PRO A 38 21.24 8.58 36.33
CA PRO A 38 22.45 8.68 37.13
C PRO A 38 22.88 10.15 37.28
N PRO A 39 23.43 10.55 38.43
CA PRO A 39 23.85 11.92 38.68
C PRO A 39 24.89 12.36 37.65
N LYS A 40 24.74 13.59 37.14
CA LYS A 40 25.63 14.18 36.14
C LYS A 40 26.26 15.45 36.69
N PHE A 41 27.58 15.57 36.51
CA PHE A 41 28.33 16.79 36.77
C PHE A 41 28.51 17.55 35.45
N THR A 42 28.03 18.78 35.38
CA THR A 42 28.14 19.63 34.19
C THR A 42 29.42 20.45 34.18
N SER A 43 29.97 20.76 35.36
CA SER A 43 31.24 21.43 35.53
C SER A 43 31.86 21.03 36.87
N ILE A 44 33.19 20.99 36.92
CA ILE A 44 33.97 20.91 38.15
C ILE A 44 34.93 22.09 38.11
N ASP A 45 34.72 23.06 38.99
CA ASP A 45 35.58 24.23 39.14
C ASP A 45 36.49 24.02 40.35
N THR A 46 37.80 23.96 40.12
CA THR A 46 38.80 23.82 41.18
C THR A 46 39.08 25.15 41.90
N GLY A 47 38.52 26.26 41.42
CA GLY A 47 38.76 27.61 41.93
C GLY A 47 40.15 28.17 41.61
N ILE A 48 40.96 27.41 40.87
CA ILE A 48 42.29 27.83 40.42
C ILE A 48 42.15 28.34 38.99
N LEU A 49 42.44 29.62 38.77
CA LEU A 49 42.72 30.15 37.45
C LEU A 49 44.07 29.56 37.00
N MET A 50 44.02 28.42 36.30
CA MET A 50 45.21 27.94 35.62
C MET A 50 45.52 28.90 34.48
N ASP A 51 46.77 29.36 34.43
CA ASP A 51 47.35 30.03 33.26
C ASP A 51 47.54 28.97 32.18
N THR A 52 46.43 28.36 31.75
CA THR A 52 46.39 27.48 30.61
C THR A 52 46.63 28.40 29.43
N PRO A 53 47.78 28.31 28.71
CA PRO A 53 47.80 28.87 27.38
C PRO A 53 46.58 28.25 26.70
N ALA A 54 45.68 29.08 26.20
CA ALA A 54 44.55 28.62 25.43
C ALA A 54 45.12 27.91 24.19
N THR A 55 45.52 26.66 24.34
CA THR A 55 45.64 25.73 23.24
C THR A 55 44.23 25.63 22.72
N SER A 56 43.95 26.49 21.73
CA SER A 56 42.81 26.38 20.82
C SER A 56 42.59 24.90 20.58
N PHE A 57 41.60 24.33 21.27
CA PHE A 57 41.19 22.96 21.03
C PHE A 57 40.80 22.94 19.56
N ASP A 58 41.62 22.35 18.70
CA ASP A 58 41.25 22.21 17.29
C ASP A 58 40.06 21.25 17.28
N PRO A 59 38.83 21.72 16.98
CA PRO A 59 37.63 20.88 17.07
C PRO A 59 37.59 19.82 15.95
N CYS A 60 38.64 19.75 15.13
CA CYS A 60 38.79 18.90 13.98
C CYS A 60 39.40 17.54 14.34
N ILE A 61 38.55 16.52 14.35
CA ILE A 61 38.93 15.13 14.60
C ILE A 61 38.69 14.27 13.37
N THR A 62 39.42 13.16 13.27
CA THR A 62 39.27 12.21 12.15
C THR A 62 37.97 11.45 12.28
N VAL A 63 37.03 11.69 11.36
CA VAL A 63 35.72 11.00 11.33
C VAL A 63 35.69 9.91 10.26
N ALA A 64 36.46 10.08 9.20
CA ALA A 64 36.59 9.13 8.10
C ALA A 64 37.99 9.20 7.48
N SER A 65 38.27 8.32 6.52
CA SER A 65 39.42 8.44 5.62
C SER A 65 38.97 8.31 4.17
N LEU A 66 39.62 9.05 3.27
CA LEU A 66 39.51 8.92 1.82
C LEU A 66 40.82 8.32 1.30
N ASP A 67 40.78 7.12 0.72
CA ASP A 67 41.95 6.39 0.24
C ASP A 67 43.07 6.27 1.29
N GLY A 68 42.66 6.13 2.55
CA GLY A 68 43.57 6.08 3.70
C GLY A 68 43.99 7.44 4.27
N GLN A 69 43.73 8.55 3.59
CA GLN A 69 43.98 9.90 4.11
C GLN A 69 42.87 10.36 5.04
N ALA A 70 43.21 10.89 6.21
CA ALA A 70 42.25 11.30 7.22
C ALA A 70 41.38 12.49 6.75
N ILE A 71 40.06 12.32 6.82
CA ILE A 71 39.08 13.40 6.70
C ILE A 71 38.78 13.91 8.11
N LYS A 72 39.28 15.11 8.42
CA LYS A 72 38.99 15.78 9.68
C LYS A 72 37.71 16.59 9.59
N MET A 73 36.83 16.40 10.55
CA MET A 73 35.56 17.09 10.65
C MET A 73 35.35 17.63 12.05
N LYS A 74 34.44 18.60 12.17
CA LYS A 74 33.98 19.15 13.43
C LYS A 74 32.45 19.19 13.50
N PRO A 75 31.85 19.10 14.68
CA PRO A 75 30.41 19.18 14.80
C PRO A 75 29.93 20.59 14.40
N VAL A 76 28.75 20.65 13.77
CA VAL A 76 28.12 21.92 13.37
C VAL A 76 27.52 22.62 14.58
N SER A 77 27.04 21.86 15.56
CA SER A 77 26.53 22.32 16.84
C SER A 77 27.52 22.04 17.98
N GLU A 78 27.45 22.83 19.05
CA GLU A 78 28.27 22.61 20.26
C GLU A 78 27.85 21.34 21.02
N ASN A 79 26.58 20.95 20.92
CA ASN A 79 26.07 19.75 21.54
C ASN A 79 26.20 18.56 20.58
N LEU A 80 26.80 17.48 21.09
CA LEU A 80 26.78 16.18 20.44
C LEU A 80 25.47 15.44 20.76
N ALA A 81 25.02 14.64 19.79
CA ALA A 81 23.77 13.93 19.85
C ALA A 81 23.89 12.74 20.79
N ARG A 82 22.81 12.45 21.51
CA ARG A 82 22.71 11.30 22.40
C ARG A 82 22.30 10.04 21.64
N SER A 83 22.36 8.90 22.32
CA SER A 83 21.99 7.60 21.75
C SER A 83 20.55 7.51 21.24
N ASN A 84 19.66 8.41 21.66
CA ASN A 84 18.26 8.48 21.27
C ASN A 84 17.93 9.65 20.32
N GLU A 85 18.94 10.35 19.81
CA GLU A 85 18.79 11.50 18.92
C GLU A 85 19.27 11.17 17.51
N SER A 86 18.87 11.97 16.51
CA SER A 86 19.11 11.71 15.07
C SER A 86 20.57 11.92 14.60
N GLY A 87 21.55 11.77 15.49
CA GLY A 87 22.96 12.00 15.21
C GLY A 87 23.35 13.49 15.16
N THR A 88 24.66 13.76 15.22
CA THR A 88 25.20 15.12 15.11
C THR A 88 25.54 15.42 13.66
N SER A 89 25.22 16.62 13.18
CA SER A 89 25.71 17.08 11.89
C SER A 89 27.18 17.48 12.01
N TRP A 90 28.02 16.99 11.10
CA TRP A 90 29.45 17.30 11.04
C TRP A 90 29.76 18.03 9.73
N LYS A 91 30.73 18.95 9.77
CA LYS A 91 31.26 19.61 8.58
C LYS A 91 32.77 19.37 8.48
N SER A 92 33.25 19.21 7.25
CA SER A 92 34.69 19.10 6.99
C SER A 92 35.42 20.34 7.48
N CYS A 93 36.60 20.14 8.06
CA CYS A 93 37.47 21.23 8.47
C CYS A 93 38.22 21.86 7.30
N GLU A 94 38.44 21.06 6.25
CA GLU A 94 39.18 21.45 5.06
C GLU A 94 38.38 21.12 3.79
N ASN A 95 38.72 21.78 2.68
CA ASN A 95 38.17 21.39 1.39
C ASN A 95 38.90 20.14 0.91
N LEU A 96 38.16 19.18 0.38
CA LEU A 96 38.71 17.95 -0.14
C LEU A 96 38.84 18.04 -1.67
N SER A 97 40.06 17.84 -2.18
CA SER A 97 40.31 17.74 -3.63
C SER A 97 40.36 16.27 -4.01
N ILE A 98 39.31 15.80 -4.69
CA ILE A 98 39.19 14.40 -5.11
C ILE A 98 39.42 14.35 -6.62
N PRO A 99 40.48 13.67 -7.10
CA PRO A 99 40.68 13.43 -8.52
C PRO A 99 39.52 12.68 -9.18
N ALA A 100 39.51 12.60 -10.51
CA ALA A 100 38.60 11.70 -11.20
C ALA A 100 39.06 10.25 -11.00
N GLY A 101 38.15 9.36 -10.62
CA GLY A 101 38.46 7.95 -10.42
C GLY A 101 37.56 7.28 -9.40
N GLU A 102 37.89 6.03 -9.09
CA GLU A 102 37.31 5.31 -7.96
C GLU A 102 38.06 5.71 -6.68
N HIS A 103 37.31 6.04 -5.64
CA HIS A 103 37.85 6.44 -4.35
C HIS A 103 37.09 5.72 -3.24
N ARG A 104 37.80 5.35 -2.17
CA ARG A 104 37.23 4.62 -1.04
C ARG A 104 37.16 5.50 0.20
N ILE A 105 35.94 5.68 0.71
CA ILE A 105 35.71 6.33 2.01
C ILE A 105 35.51 5.24 3.06
N SER A 106 36.26 5.31 4.16
CA SER A 106 36.14 4.40 5.30
C SER A 106 35.86 5.20 6.57
N GLN A 107 34.90 4.77 7.38
CA GLN A 107 34.60 5.42 8.66
C GLN A 107 35.70 5.15 9.70
N ALA A 108 35.97 6.11 10.57
CA ALA A 108 36.82 5.90 11.74
C ALA A 108 36.11 5.02 12.78
N SER A 109 36.86 4.35 13.65
CA SER A 109 36.33 3.35 14.61
C SER A 109 35.27 3.90 15.55
N ASP A 110 35.37 5.17 15.90
CA ASP A 110 34.54 5.81 16.92
C ASP A 110 33.28 6.47 16.31
N PHE A 111 33.08 6.28 15.00
CA PHE A 111 32.02 6.92 14.23
C PHE A 111 31.22 5.89 13.42
N ILE A 112 29.92 6.12 13.37
CA ILE A 112 29.01 5.48 12.41
C ILE A 112 28.48 6.58 11.51
N ILE A 113 28.75 6.46 10.21
CA ILE A 113 28.27 7.43 9.23
C ILE A 113 26.86 7.03 8.82
N ASP A 114 25.86 7.80 9.25
CA ASP A 114 24.46 7.63 8.84
C ASP A 114 24.20 8.23 7.44
N ARG A 115 24.64 9.47 7.24
CA ARG A 115 24.51 10.19 5.96
C ARG A 115 25.80 10.89 5.59
N LEU A 116 26.23 10.70 4.36
CA LEU A 116 27.36 11.39 3.75
C LEU A 116 26.86 12.30 2.63
N GLU A 117 27.22 13.59 2.68
CA GLU A 117 26.89 14.56 1.64
C GLU A 117 28.18 15.18 1.10
N LEU A 118 28.48 14.94 -0.18
CA LEU A 118 29.62 15.53 -0.88
C LEU A 118 29.13 16.70 -1.73
N LYS A 119 29.45 17.92 -1.29
CA LYS A 119 29.05 19.16 -1.98
C LYS A 119 30.18 19.67 -2.86
N ASP A 120 29.95 19.66 -4.16
CA ASP A 120 30.80 20.36 -5.12
C ASP A 120 30.63 21.88 -4.94
N ARG A 121 31.71 22.59 -4.61
CA ARG A 121 31.70 24.04 -4.43
C ARG A 121 31.82 24.80 -5.76
N ASN A 122 32.21 24.13 -6.84
CA ASN A 122 32.40 24.74 -8.16
C ASN A 122 31.09 24.78 -8.97
N LYS A 123 30.08 23.99 -8.57
CA LYS A 123 28.77 24.06 -9.19
C LYS A 123 27.89 25.08 -8.46
N PRO A 124 27.23 25.99 -9.18
CA PRO A 124 26.16 26.78 -8.60
C PRO A 124 25.15 25.82 -7.98
N VAL A 125 24.83 26.03 -6.70
CA VAL A 125 23.71 25.33 -6.07
C VAL A 125 22.48 25.61 -6.95
N PRO A 126 21.78 24.58 -7.46
CA PRO A 126 20.58 24.81 -8.24
C PRO A 126 19.63 25.67 -7.41
N THR A 127 19.30 26.86 -7.91
CA THR A 127 18.38 27.75 -7.21
C THR A 127 17.04 27.04 -7.18
N LYS A 128 16.63 26.53 -6.01
CA LYS A 128 15.30 25.97 -5.81
C LYS A 128 14.31 27.08 -6.10
N ARG A 129 13.63 26.98 -7.25
CA ARG A 129 12.53 27.88 -7.59
C ARG A 129 11.30 27.44 -6.82
N ALA A 130 10.54 28.41 -6.32
CA ALA A 130 9.24 28.13 -5.74
C ALA A 130 8.38 27.45 -6.81
N ALA A 131 7.59 26.45 -6.40
CA ALA A 131 6.58 25.89 -7.27
C ALA A 131 5.58 26.99 -7.65
N PRO A 132 5.04 26.99 -8.88
CA PRO A 132 4.01 27.95 -9.25
C PRO A 132 2.74 27.72 -8.43
N VAL A 133 1.97 28.79 -8.24
CA VAL A 133 0.67 28.69 -7.58
C VAL A 133 -0.26 27.87 -8.46
N ALA A 134 -0.83 26.81 -7.89
CA ALA A 134 -1.73 25.91 -8.60
C ALA A 134 -3.02 25.70 -7.81
N GLU A 135 -4.12 25.65 -8.54
CA GLU A 135 -5.46 25.32 -8.05
C GLU A 135 -5.85 23.96 -8.60
N VAL A 136 -6.29 23.05 -7.72
CA VAL A 136 -6.81 21.75 -8.15
C VAL A 136 -8.26 21.92 -8.56
N LEU A 137 -8.54 21.71 -9.85
CA LEU A 137 -9.90 21.81 -10.41
C LEU A 137 -10.64 20.48 -10.30
N LYS A 138 -9.92 19.38 -10.46
CA LYS A 138 -10.46 18.04 -10.37
C LYS A 138 -9.41 17.08 -9.86
N ASP A 139 -9.81 16.23 -8.92
CA ASP A 139 -8.97 15.15 -8.42
C ASP A 139 -9.78 13.86 -8.40
N GLY A 140 -9.65 13.05 -9.45
CA GLY A 140 -10.29 11.74 -9.55
C GLY A 140 -9.30 10.66 -9.95
N ASP A 141 -9.76 9.40 -9.96
CA ASP A 141 -8.89 8.25 -10.17
C ASP A 141 -8.38 8.13 -11.61
N THR A 142 -9.21 8.49 -12.58
CA THR A 142 -8.88 8.35 -14.01
C THR A 142 -8.72 9.68 -14.73
N ARG A 143 -8.99 10.79 -14.04
CA ARG A 143 -8.84 12.15 -14.59
C ARG A 143 -8.57 13.14 -13.47
N LYS A 144 -7.51 13.92 -13.62
CA LYS A 144 -7.12 14.99 -12.70
C LYS A 144 -6.88 16.27 -13.50
N GLN A 145 -7.25 17.41 -12.94
CA GLN A 145 -7.12 18.69 -13.62
C GLN A 145 -6.63 19.74 -12.64
N ILE A 146 -5.60 20.48 -13.05
CA ILE A 146 -5.06 21.58 -12.26
C ILE A 146 -4.96 22.84 -13.12
N ARG A 147 -5.15 24.00 -12.51
CA ARG A 147 -4.90 25.31 -13.09
C ARG A 147 -3.67 25.90 -12.44
N VAL A 148 -2.64 26.15 -13.23
CA VAL A 148 -1.41 26.79 -12.79
C VAL A 148 -1.48 28.27 -13.16
N GLN A 149 -1.40 29.14 -12.17
CA GLN A 149 -1.20 30.57 -12.37
C GLN A 149 0.25 30.72 -12.85
N GLY A 150 0.48 31.29 -14.03
CA GLY A 150 1.77 31.26 -14.72
C GLY A 150 3.01 31.51 -13.85
N SER A 151 4.13 30.94 -14.28
CA SER A 151 5.45 30.98 -13.69
C SER A 151 6.42 31.81 -14.54
N THR A 152 7.52 32.29 -13.94
CA THR A 152 8.63 32.90 -14.69
C THR A 152 9.50 31.86 -15.42
N ALA A 153 9.21 30.58 -15.24
CA ALA A 153 9.94 29.46 -15.83
C ALA A 153 9.04 28.25 -16.08
N GLY A 154 9.51 27.31 -16.91
CA GLY A 154 8.91 26.00 -17.02
C GLY A 154 8.77 25.30 -15.66
N PHE A 155 7.76 24.45 -15.55
CA PHE A 155 7.40 23.74 -14.32
C PHE A 155 7.07 22.28 -14.62
N ALA A 156 7.07 21.47 -13.57
CA ALA A 156 6.68 20.07 -13.66
C ALA A 156 5.36 19.85 -12.93
N VAL A 157 4.52 18.97 -13.49
CA VAL A 157 3.26 18.54 -12.88
C VAL A 157 3.32 17.05 -12.66
N VAL A 158 2.91 16.61 -11.46
CA VAL A 158 2.85 15.20 -11.08
C VAL A 158 1.43 14.81 -10.73
N ALA A 159 1.00 13.62 -11.17
CA ALA A 159 -0.32 13.08 -10.86
C ALA A 159 -0.39 12.45 -9.45
N GLY A 160 0.76 12.23 -8.79
CA GLY A 160 0.84 11.52 -7.51
C GLY A 160 0.47 10.03 -7.61
N GLN A 161 0.49 9.48 -8.82
CA GLN A 161 0.15 8.09 -9.13
C GLN A 161 1.38 7.38 -9.68
N GLY A 162 1.50 6.08 -9.44
CA GLY A 162 2.59 5.27 -10.00
C GLY A 162 2.76 5.47 -11.51
N VAL A 163 4.00 5.37 -11.98
CA VAL A 163 4.33 5.60 -13.39
C VAL A 163 3.55 4.65 -14.30
N ASN A 164 2.77 5.22 -15.23
CA ASN A 164 2.04 4.44 -16.21
C ASN A 164 1.87 5.25 -17.51
N LYS A 165 2.40 4.71 -18.62
CA LYS A 165 2.43 5.36 -19.95
C LYS A 165 1.03 5.59 -20.56
N ASN A 166 0.00 4.97 -20.00
CA ASN A 166 -1.39 5.16 -20.43
C ASN A 166 -2.03 6.45 -19.87
N TRP A 167 -1.37 7.11 -18.91
CA TRP A 167 -1.69 8.50 -18.58
C TRP A 167 -1.17 9.44 -19.65
N ARG A 168 -2.02 10.39 -20.06
CA ARG A 168 -1.66 11.49 -20.95
C ARG A 168 -2.04 12.82 -20.33
N ALA A 169 -1.34 13.88 -20.71
CA ALA A 169 -1.69 15.23 -20.32
C ALA A 169 -1.96 16.12 -21.52
N ARG A 170 -2.90 17.05 -21.34
CA ARG A 170 -3.16 18.14 -22.26
C ARG A 170 -2.96 19.47 -21.54
N VAL A 171 -2.26 20.38 -22.17
CA VAL A 171 -2.05 21.75 -21.67
C VAL A 171 -2.85 22.69 -22.53
N ASN A 172 -3.83 23.40 -21.95
CA ASN A 172 -4.74 24.29 -22.67
C ASN A 172 -5.36 23.60 -23.92
N GLY A 173 -5.68 22.31 -23.79
CA GLY A 173 -6.26 21.49 -24.86
C GLY A 173 -5.25 20.78 -25.79
N LYS A 174 -3.97 21.17 -25.80
CA LYS A 174 -2.94 20.53 -26.63
C LYS A 174 -2.33 19.32 -25.93
N ASP A 175 -2.36 18.14 -26.57
CA ASP A 175 -1.70 16.92 -26.04
C ASP A 175 -0.18 17.12 -25.99
N ILE A 176 0.39 16.89 -24.81
CA ILE A 176 1.83 16.96 -24.56
C ILE A 176 2.45 15.57 -24.41
N GLY A 177 1.67 14.51 -24.62
CA GLY A 177 2.12 13.14 -24.70
C GLY A 177 1.95 12.32 -23.42
N PRO A 178 2.55 11.11 -23.40
CA PRO A 178 2.44 10.20 -22.26
C PRO A 178 3.22 10.70 -21.04
N ALA A 179 2.85 10.20 -19.86
CA ALA A 179 3.56 10.49 -18.62
C ALA A 179 5.03 10.04 -18.66
N GLN A 180 5.89 10.82 -18.01
CA GLN A 180 7.29 10.52 -17.69
C GLN A 180 7.41 10.22 -16.19
N THR A 181 8.49 9.55 -15.79
CA THR A 181 8.78 9.31 -14.37
C THR A 181 9.34 10.57 -13.73
N LEU A 182 8.58 11.18 -12.82
CA LEU A 182 9.02 12.29 -11.99
C LEU A 182 9.02 11.88 -10.51
N ASN A 183 9.86 12.52 -9.70
CA ASN A 183 10.03 12.21 -8.27
C ASN A 183 10.37 10.73 -7.99
N GLY A 184 10.97 10.02 -8.95
CA GLY A 184 11.37 8.62 -8.82
C GLY A 184 10.26 7.58 -8.93
N TYR A 185 8.97 7.97 -8.89
CA TYR A 185 7.84 7.01 -8.94
C TYR A 185 6.61 7.51 -9.70
N SER A 186 6.41 8.83 -9.78
CA SER A 186 5.12 9.40 -10.19
C SER A 186 5.04 9.54 -11.71
N SER A 187 3.86 9.29 -12.25
CA SER A 187 3.46 9.81 -13.56
C SER A 187 3.48 11.35 -13.53
N GLY A 188 4.19 11.98 -14.46
CA GLY A 188 4.29 13.43 -14.53
C GLY A 188 4.74 13.97 -15.88
N TRP A 189 4.71 15.29 -16.02
CA TRP A 189 5.02 16.01 -17.26
C TRP A 189 5.82 17.27 -16.96
N ILE A 190 6.74 17.61 -17.86
CA ILE A 190 7.52 18.84 -17.82
C ILE A 190 6.91 19.80 -18.84
N ILE A 191 6.49 20.97 -18.36
CA ILE A 191 5.96 22.06 -19.17
C ILE A 191 7.08 23.09 -19.29
N SER A 192 7.61 23.27 -20.50
CA SER A 192 8.75 24.16 -20.74
C SER A 192 8.41 25.64 -20.59
N GLU A 193 7.14 26.00 -20.78
CA GLU A 193 6.66 27.37 -20.74
C GLU A 193 6.04 27.70 -19.38
N GLY A 194 6.40 28.84 -18.81
CA GLY A 194 5.81 29.33 -17.56
C GLY A 194 4.44 30.00 -17.75
N GLN A 195 3.72 29.75 -18.83
CA GLN A 195 2.43 30.43 -19.04
C GLN A 195 1.35 29.88 -18.11
N THR A 196 0.29 30.66 -17.90
CA THR A 196 -0.92 30.17 -17.25
C THR A 196 -1.46 28.97 -18.04
N ALA A 197 -1.70 27.87 -17.33
CA ALA A 197 -2.00 26.59 -17.96
C ALA A 197 -3.09 25.85 -17.20
N VAL A 198 -4.06 25.32 -17.92
CA VAL A 198 -4.93 24.24 -17.43
C VAL A 198 -4.33 22.94 -17.92
N VAL A 199 -3.86 22.12 -16.97
CA VAL A 199 -3.27 20.82 -17.22
C VAL A 199 -4.31 19.75 -16.91
N ASP A 200 -4.79 19.08 -17.94
CA ASP A 200 -5.74 17.97 -17.85
C ASP A 200 -5.00 16.65 -18.03
N MET A 201 -4.96 15.84 -16.98
CA MET A 201 -4.29 14.55 -16.92
C MET A 201 -5.35 13.46 -16.95
N GLU A 202 -5.22 12.50 -17.85
CA GLU A 202 -6.24 11.48 -18.06
C GLU A 202 -5.62 10.11 -18.29
N TYR A 203 -6.21 9.10 -17.65
CA TYR A 203 -5.94 7.69 -17.92
C TYR A 203 -6.78 7.22 -19.11
N VAL A 204 -6.15 7.18 -20.29
CA VAL A 204 -6.85 6.97 -21.57
C VAL A 204 -7.65 5.66 -21.64
N PRO A 205 -7.16 4.51 -21.15
CA PRO A 205 -7.88 3.23 -21.27
C PRO A 205 -9.26 3.22 -20.62
N GLN A 206 -9.51 4.08 -19.62
CA GLN A 206 -10.79 4.11 -18.90
C GLN A 206 -11.99 4.35 -19.82
N ARG A 207 -11.81 5.11 -20.91
CA ARG A 207 -12.88 5.42 -21.88
C ARG A 207 -13.46 4.16 -22.52
N TRP A 208 -12.60 3.17 -22.81
CA TRP A 208 -13.02 1.90 -23.41
C TRP A 208 -13.78 1.04 -22.41
N SER A 209 -13.38 1.06 -21.14
CA SER A 209 -14.12 0.37 -20.08
C SER A 209 -15.52 0.97 -19.89
N TYR A 210 -15.66 2.29 -19.92
CA TYR A 210 -16.99 2.92 -19.85
C TYR A 210 -17.87 2.56 -21.05
N LEU A 211 -17.31 2.53 -22.26
CA LEU A 211 -18.04 2.13 -23.45
C LEU A 211 -18.49 0.66 -23.37
N ALA A 212 -17.60 -0.25 -22.97
CA ALA A 212 -17.92 -1.67 -22.81
C ALA A 212 -19.01 -1.90 -21.76
N LEU A 213 -18.96 -1.16 -20.64
CA LEU A 213 -19.99 -1.22 -19.60
C LEU A 213 -21.33 -0.74 -20.11
N PHE A 214 -21.36 0.40 -20.83
CA PHE A 214 -22.58 0.92 -21.44
C PHE A 214 -23.21 -0.09 -22.42
N VAL A 215 -22.40 -0.68 -23.31
CA VAL A 215 -22.86 -1.71 -24.25
C VAL A 215 -23.42 -2.93 -23.51
N SER A 216 -22.77 -3.35 -22.41
CA SER A 216 -23.23 -4.48 -21.60
C SER A 216 -24.59 -4.20 -20.93
N ILE A 217 -24.80 -2.98 -20.42
CA ILE A 217 -26.08 -2.55 -19.85
C ILE A 217 -27.18 -2.58 -20.93
N VAL A 218 -26.90 -2.04 -22.11
CA VAL A 218 -27.86 -2.06 -23.23
C VAL A 218 -28.21 -3.49 -23.63
N ALA A 219 -27.22 -4.38 -23.74
CA ALA A 219 -27.45 -5.79 -24.06
C ALA A 219 -28.31 -6.49 -22.99
N LEU A 220 -28.06 -6.22 -21.70
CA LEU A 220 -28.86 -6.75 -20.60
C LEU A 220 -30.32 -6.25 -20.67
N LEU A 221 -30.53 -4.96 -20.93
CA LEU A 221 -31.87 -4.39 -21.08
C LEU A 221 -32.63 -4.99 -22.26
N ILE A 222 -31.95 -5.25 -23.39
CA ILE A 222 -32.54 -5.94 -24.53
C ILE A 222 -32.93 -7.37 -24.14
N ALA A 223 -32.04 -8.12 -23.49
CA ALA A 223 -32.33 -9.48 -23.04
C ALA A 223 -33.52 -9.53 -22.07
N LEU A 224 -33.59 -8.60 -21.11
CA LEU A 224 -34.72 -8.46 -20.18
C LEU A 224 -36.00 -8.09 -20.91
N GLY A 225 -35.94 -7.18 -21.89
CA GLY A 225 -37.09 -6.80 -22.71
C GLY A 225 -37.62 -7.97 -23.54
N LEU A 226 -36.74 -8.79 -24.11
CA LEU A 226 -37.10 -10.01 -24.82
C LEU A 226 -37.73 -11.05 -23.87
N ALA A 227 -37.13 -11.27 -22.70
CA ALA A 227 -37.67 -12.17 -21.69
C ALA A 227 -39.05 -11.70 -21.18
N ALA A 228 -39.21 -10.41 -20.88
CA ALA A 228 -40.49 -9.84 -20.44
C ALA A 228 -41.57 -9.93 -21.54
N ARG A 229 -41.20 -9.70 -22.79
CA ARG A 229 -42.09 -9.88 -23.94
C ARG A 229 -42.57 -11.32 -24.04
N GLU A 230 -41.67 -12.29 -23.89
CA GLU A 230 -42.01 -13.71 -23.96
C GLU A 230 -42.81 -14.17 -22.73
N LEU A 231 -42.59 -13.54 -21.59
CA LEU A 231 -43.36 -13.78 -20.36
C LEU A 231 -44.79 -13.27 -20.52
N SER A 232 -44.94 -12.09 -21.12
CA SER A 232 -46.23 -11.49 -21.48
C SER A 232 -46.99 -12.34 -22.50
N ARG A 233 -46.26 -12.95 -23.45
CA ARG A 233 -46.81 -13.93 -24.40
C ARG A 233 -47.16 -15.28 -23.75
N ARG A 234 -46.73 -15.54 -22.51
CA ARG A 234 -46.84 -16.84 -21.80
C ARG A 234 -46.14 -18.00 -22.51
N GLU A 235 -45.31 -17.72 -23.50
CA GLU A 235 -44.59 -18.70 -24.32
C GLU A 235 -43.26 -19.13 -23.68
N LEU A 236 -42.80 -18.40 -22.65
CA LEU A 236 -41.52 -18.65 -21.96
C LEU A 236 -41.41 -20.05 -21.33
N PHE A 237 -42.56 -20.71 -21.08
CA PHE A 237 -42.64 -22.08 -20.57
C PHE A 237 -43.40 -23.03 -21.52
N ALA A 238 -43.70 -22.59 -22.75
CA ALA A 238 -44.22 -23.46 -23.78
C ALA A 238 -43.12 -24.46 -24.15
N ILE A 239 -43.29 -25.71 -23.73
CA ILE A 239 -42.39 -26.79 -24.12
C ILE A 239 -42.66 -27.03 -25.61
N PRO A 240 -41.67 -26.86 -26.51
CA PRO A 240 -41.85 -27.27 -27.89
C PRO A 240 -42.26 -28.74 -27.91
N THR A 241 -43.35 -29.07 -28.61
CA THR A 241 -43.72 -30.45 -28.91
C THR A 241 -42.77 -31.02 -29.96
N THR A 242 -41.46 -30.91 -29.74
CA THR A 242 -40.47 -31.66 -30.50
C THR A 242 -40.51 -33.09 -29.98
N VAL A 243 -40.83 -34.02 -30.88
CA VAL A 243 -40.76 -35.47 -30.64
C VAL A 243 -39.43 -35.78 -29.95
N PRO A 244 -39.42 -36.50 -28.81
CA PRO A 244 -38.16 -36.79 -28.13
C PRO A 244 -37.27 -37.61 -29.06
N THR A 245 -36.18 -37.00 -29.53
CA THR A 245 -35.07 -37.75 -30.11
C THR A 245 -34.55 -38.65 -29.00
N LYS A 246 -34.58 -39.97 -29.22
CA LYS A 246 -34.14 -40.99 -28.26
C LYS A 246 -32.68 -40.70 -27.85
N ILE A 247 -32.48 -40.02 -26.72
CA ILE A 247 -31.14 -39.70 -26.23
C ILE A 247 -30.52 -40.99 -25.71
N ARG A 248 -29.33 -41.27 -26.25
CA ARG A 248 -28.40 -42.36 -25.95
C ARG A 248 -28.58 -42.98 -24.55
N THR A 249 -28.97 -44.24 -24.54
CA THR A 249 -29.05 -45.09 -23.35
C THR A 249 -27.67 -45.20 -22.69
N ARG A 250 -27.67 -45.20 -21.36
CA ARG A 250 -26.48 -45.40 -20.53
C ARG A 250 -25.79 -46.71 -20.90
N PRO A 251 -24.46 -46.79 -20.84
CA PRO A 251 -23.79 -48.08 -20.92
C PRO A 251 -24.10 -48.89 -19.64
N ASP A 252 -24.44 -50.18 -19.80
CA ASP A 252 -25.03 -51.03 -18.76
C ASP A 252 -24.16 -51.24 -17.51
N TRP A 253 -22.85 -50.95 -17.60
CA TRP A 253 -21.90 -51.04 -16.49
C TRP A 253 -22.04 -49.91 -15.45
N LEU A 254 -22.72 -48.81 -15.80
CA LEU A 254 -22.81 -47.63 -14.95
C LEU A 254 -24.02 -47.73 -14.00
N THR A 255 -23.84 -48.44 -12.89
CA THR A 255 -24.89 -48.58 -11.86
C THR A 255 -25.33 -47.21 -11.31
N ARG A 256 -26.57 -47.14 -10.85
CA ARG A 256 -27.14 -45.91 -10.26
C ARG A 256 -26.29 -45.36 -9.12
N ALA A 257 -25.73 -46.25 -8.29
CA ALA A 257 -24.87 -45.89 -7.16
C ALA A 257 -23.56 -45.24 -7.61
N TYR A 258 -22.90 -45.78 -8.65
CA TYR A 258 -21.67 -45.20 -9.18
C TYR A 258 -21.92 -43.80 -9.77
N PHE A 259 -23.04 -43.61 -10.48
CA PHE A 259 -23.40 -42.31 -11.03
C PHE A 259 -23.71 -41.27 -9.95
N GLU A 260 -24.49 -41.65 -8.93
CA GLU A 260 -24.79 -40.78 -7.79
C GLU A 260 -23.51 -40.42 -7.03
N GLY A 261 -22.60 -41.38 -6.82
CA GLY A 261 -21.28 -41.16 -6.22
C GLY A 261 -20.41 -40.22 -7.04
N ALA A 262 -20.28 -40.46 -8.35
CA ALA A 262 -19.50 -39.61 -9.25
C ALA A 262 -20.06 -38.17 -9.30
N PHE A 263 -21.39 -38.01 -9.30
CA PHE A 263 -22.02 -36.69 -9.23
C PHE A 263 -21.69 -35.94 -7.94
N VAL A 264 -21.78 -36.61 -6.78
CA VAL A 264 -21.43 -36.01 -5.48
C VAL A 264 -19.95 -35.61 -5.43
N VAL A 265 -19.06 -36.51 -5.87
CA VAL A 265 -17.61 -36.23 -5.90
C VAL A 265 -17.30 -35.05 -6.82
N THR A 266 -17.91 -35.01 -8.01
CA THR A 266 -17.71 -33.91 -8.96
C THR A 266 -18.23 -32.59 -8.39
N ALA A 267 -19.43 -32.59 -7.79
CA ALA A 267 -19.99 -31.41 -7.15
C ALA A 267 -19.13 -30.94 -5.95
N ALA A 268 -18.56 -31.86 -5.17
CA ALA A 268 -17.67 -31.54 -4.06
C ALA A 268 -16.32 -30.97 -4.53
N ILE A 269 -15.73 -31.50 -5.61
CA ILE A 269 -14.46 -31.01 -6.16
C ILE A 269 -14.61 -29.58 -6.68
N PHE A 270 -15.66 -29.29 -7.46
CA PHE A 270 -15.82 -27.98 -8.09
C PHE A 270 -16.55 -26.96 -7.21
N GLY A 271 -17.45 -27.41 -6.34
CA GLY A 271 -18.30 -26.55 -5.50
C GLY A 271 -17.97 -26.59 -4.00
N GLY A 272 -16.93 -27.32 -3.60
CA GLY A 272 -16.55 -27.50 -2.20
C GLY A 272 -17.67 -28.07 -1.33
N VAL A 273 -17.78 -27.58 -0.10
CA VAL A 273 -18.81 -28.01 0.87
C VAL A 273 -20.22 -27.75 0.35
N ALA A 274 -20.45 -26.62 -0.32
CA ALA A 274 -21.77 -26.30 -0.87
C ALA A 274 -22.17 -27.24 -2.00
N GLY A 275 -21.22 -27.58 -2.89
CA GLY A 275 -21.47 -28.55 -3.95
C GLY A 275 -21.80 -29.93 -3.40
N PHE A 276 -21.08 -30.39 -2.36
CA PHE A 276 -21.37 -31.63 -1.65
C PHE A 276 -22.78 -31.64 -1.04
N VAL A 277 -23.12 -30.61 -0.25
CA VAL A 277 -24.43 -30.50 0.41
C VAL A 277 -25.55 -30.41 -0.63
N GLY A 278 -25.37 -29.65 -1.71
CA GLY A 278 -26.31 -29.55 -2.81
C GLY A 278 -26.57 -30.88 -3.51
N ALA A 279 -25.51 -31.68 -3.74
CA ALA A 279 -25.65 -32.98 -4.39
C ALA A 279 -26.31 -34.03 -3.48
N VAL A 280 -25.93 -34.08 -2.20
CA VAL A 280 -26.51 -35.01 -1.22
C VAL A 280 -27.98 -34.68 -0.95
N SER A 281 -28.31 -33.39 -0.79
CA SER A 281 -29.70 -32.95 -0.60
C SER A 281 -30.59 -33.30 -1.80
N PHE A 282 -30.10 -33.09 -3.03
CA PHE A 282 -30.81 -33.51 -4.24
C PHE A 282 -31.09 -35.02 -4.24
N ILE A 283 -30.06 -35.85 -4.02
CA ILE A 283 -30.19 -37.32 -4.05
C ILE A 283 -31.13 -37.79 -2.94
N GLY A 284 -30.97 -37.27 -1.72
CA GLY A 284 -31.80 -37.61 -0.56
C GLY A 284 -33.27 -37.29 -0.81
N VAL A 285 -33.57 -36.07 -1.26
CA VAL A 285 -34.94 -35.65 -1.58
C VAL A 285 -35.51 -36.47 -2.74
N GLN A 286 -34.73 -36.73 -3.79
CA GLN A 286 -35.19 -37.51 -4.93
C GLN A 286 -35.44 -38.98 -4.60
N ARG A 287 -34.69 -39.55 -3.64
CA ARG A 287 -34.92 -40.90 -3.09
C ARG A 287 -36.14 -40.94 -2.18
N TRP A 288 -36.39 -39.88 -1.42
CA TRP A 288 -37.51 -39.82 -0.47
C TRP A 288 -38.84 -39.48 -1.15
N ARG A 289 -38.85 -38.53 -2.09
CA ARG A 289 -40.01 -38.15 -2.89
C ARG A 289 -39.57 -37.97 -4.33
N MET A 290 -40.12 -38.75 -5.25
CA MET A 290 -39.84 -38.59 -6.67
C MET A 290 -40.39 -37.25 -7.18
N GLN A 291 -39.54 -36.22 -7.21
CA GLN A 291 -39.90 -34.91 -7.76
C GLN A 291 -39.71 -34.89 -9.28
N ALA A 292 -40.53 -34.07 -9.95
CA ALA A 292 -40.35 -33.76 -11.35
C ALA A 292 -39.05 -32.95 -11.55
N ALA A 293 -38.28 -33.29 -12.58
CA ALA A 293 -37.02 -32.62 -12.88
C ALA A 293 -37.17 -31.09 -13.07
N THR A 294 -38.30 -30.65 -13.61
CA THR A 294 -38.61 -29.23 -13.78
C THR A 294 -38.68 -28.48 -12.45
N ARG A 295 -39.14 -29.11 -11.36
CA ARG A 295 -39.19 -28.48 -10.04
C ARG A 295 -37.79 -28.18 -9.50
N TRP A 296 -36.83 -29.08 -9.75
CA TRP A 296 -35.42 -28.87 -9.36
C TRP A 296 -34.76 -27.74 -10.14
N ILE A 297 -35.11 -27.59 -11.42
CA ILE A 297 -34.63 -26.48 -12.24
C ILE A 297 -35.15 -25.16 -11.68
N TYR A 298 -36.45 -25.04 -11.41
CA TYR A 298 -37.01 -23.81 -10.84
C TYR A 298 -36.49 -23.50 -9.44
N LEU A 299 -36.44 -24.50 -8.56
CA LEU A 299 -35.94 -24.32 -7.20
C LEU A 299 -34.45 -23.97 -7.19
N GLY A 300 -33.66 -24.63 -8.03
CA GLY A 300 -32.24 -24.33 -8.22
C GLY A 300 -32.02 -22.91 -8.73
N SER A 301 -32.74 -22.49 -9.78
CA SER A 301 -32.68 -21.13 -10.30
C SER A 301 -33.08 -20.08 -9.25
N ALA A 302 -34.19 -20.29 -8.54
CA ALA A 302 -34.63 -19.40 -7.45
C ALA A 302 -33.57 -19.29 -6.34
N THR A 303 -32.92 -20.41 -6.00
CA THR A 303 -31.84 -20.45 -5.01
C THR A 303 -30.62 -19.67 -5.50
N VAL A 304 -30.22 -19.82 -6.77
CA VAL A 304 -29.14 -19.02 -7.36
C VAL A 304 -29.47 -17.53 -7.28
N PHE A 305 -30.68 -17.10 -7.65
CA PHE A 305 -31.07 -15.69 -7.54
C PHE A 305 -31.14 -15.20 -6.09
N SER A 306 -31.53 -16.06 -5.15
CA SER A 306 -31.54 -15.71 -3.72
C SER A 306 -30.15 -15.36 -3.18
N SER A 307 -29.08 -15.89 -3.79
CA SER A 307 -27.70 -15.55 -3.41
C SER A 307 -27.38 -14.06 -3.57
N ILE A 308 -28.03 -13.36 -4.52
CA ILE A 308 -27.88 -11.93 -4.73
C ILE A 308 -28.39 -11.16 -3.52
N PHE A 309 -29.55 -11.55 -2.97
CA PHE A 309 -30.11 -10.93 -1.77
C PHE A 309 -29.26 -11.23 -0.54
N VAL A 310 -28.70 -12.45 -0.44
CA VAL A 310 -27.76 -12.79 0.63
C VAL A 310 -26.50 -11.90 0.55
N TYR A 311 -25.97 -11.68 -0.65
CA TYR A 311 -24.84 -10.78 -0.88
C TYR A 311 -25.19 -9.32 -0.51
N LEU A 312 -26.33 -8.81 -0.96
CA LEU A 312 -26.79 -7.47 -0.60
C LEU A 312 -26.97 -7.30 0.92
N GLY A 313 -27.44 -8.34 1.61
CA GLY A 313 -27.53 -8.34 3.08
C GLY A 313 -26.16 -8.27 3.76
N VAL A 314 -25.14 -8.94 3.21
CA VAL A 314 -23.75 -8.84 3.70
C VAL A 314 -23.20 -7.44 3.49
N VAL A 315 -23.38 -6.86 2.29
CA VAL A 315 -22.91 -5.50 1.98
C VAL A 315 -23.58 -4.47 2.89
N TRP A 316 -24.91 -4.56 3.06
CA TRP A 316 -25.67 -3.65 3.90
C TRP A 316 -25.28 -3.74 5.37
N ARG A 317 -25.09 -4.95 5.91
CA ARG A 317 -24.72 -5.16 7.32
C ARG A 317 -23.32 -4.67 7.67
N ASN A 318 -22.41 -4.62 6.69
CA ASN A 318 -21.02 -4.22 6.90
C ASN A 318 -20.71 -2.81 6.39
N ASP A 319 -21.74 -2.02 6.07
CA ASP A 319 -21.63 -0.63 5.59
C ASP A 319 -20.73 -0.44 4.35
N LEU A 320 -20.69 -1.45 3.47
CA LEU A 320 -19.87 -1.44 2.25
C LEU A 320 -20.62 -0.86 1.03
N ILE A 321 -21.68 -0.09 1.27
CA ILE A 321 -22.52 0.43 0.19
C ILE A 321 -21.78 1.54 -0.55
N GLY A 322 -21.42 1.28 -1.81
CA GLY A 322 -20.69 2.23 -2.66
C GLY A 322 -19.19 1.95 -2.74
N GLU A 323 -18.67 0.97 -1.99
CA GLU A 323 -17.30 0.52 -2.09
C GLU A 323 -17.19 -0.68 -3.03
N VAL A 324 -16.21 -0.66 -3.95
CA VAL A 324 -15.84 -1.82 -4.76
C VAL A 324 -14.59 -2.42 -4.13
N SER A 325 -14.77 -3.28 -3.12
CA SER A 325 -13.66 -3.98 -2.48
C SER A 325 -13.77 -5.49 -2.66
N ALA A 326 -12.62 -6.15 -2.84
CA ALA A 326 -12.55 -7.61 -2.81
C ALA A 326 -12.85 -8.15 -1.38
N ASP A 327 -12.76 -7.29 -0.37
CA ASP A 327 -13.02 -7.63 1.02
C ASP A 327 -14.49 -7.97 1.27
N ALA A 328 -15.42 -7.33 0.53
CA ALA A 328 -16.85 -7.65 0.59
C ALA A 328 -17.14 -9.15 0.31
N ILE A 329 -16.35 -9.76 -0.57
CA ILE A 329 -16.48 -11.19 -0.92
C ILE A 329 -15.79 -12.07 0.13
N ALA A 330 -14.68 -11.61 0.69
CA ALA A 330 -13.94 -12.34 1.74
C ALA A 330 -14.70 -12.41 3.07
N LEU A 331 -15.56 -11.43 3.36
CA LEU A 331 -16.32 -11.34 4.61
C LEU A 331 -17.36 -12.47 4.79
N SER A 332 -17.86 -13.05 3.70
CA SER A 332 -18.88 -14.11 3.79
C SER A 332 -18.91 -14.99 2.55
N LEU A 333 -18.69 -16.30 2.76
CA LEU A 333 -18.85 -17.32 1.73
C LEU A 333 -20.32 -17.76 1.51
N TRP A 334 -21.27 -17.24 2.30
CA TRP A 334 -22.68 -17.62 2.21
C TRP A 334 -23.33 -17.37 0.84
N PRO A 335 -23.13 -16.21 0.18
CA PRO A 335 -23.66 -16.01 -1.17
C PRO A 335 -23.14 -17.08 -2.15
N HIS A 336 -21.85 -17.40 -2.07
CA HIS A 336 -21.23 -18.44 -2.89
C HIS A 336 -21.85 -19.82 -2.61
N TYR A 337 -22.03 -20.19 -1.35
CA TYR A 337 -22.63 -21.48 -0.99
C TYR A 337 -24.08 -21.63 -1.49
N VAL A 338 -24.87 -20.56 -1.38
CA VAL A 338 -26.25 -20.55 -1.88
C VAL A 338 -26.27 -20.67 -3.40
N ALA A 339 -25.42 -19.92 -4.11
CA ALA A 339 -25.34 -19.98 -5.57
C ALA A 339 -24.91 -21.36 -6.07
N VAL A 340 -23.86 -21.94 -5.49
CA VAL A 340 -23.34 -23.26 -5.88
C VAL A 340 -24.38 -24.35 -5.63
N THR A 341 -25.05 -24.32 -4.47
CA THR A 341 -26.11 -25.30 -4.14
C THR A 341 -27.25 -25.25 -5.16
N GLY A 342 -27.74 -24.04 -5.48
CA GLY A 342 -28.78 -23.86 -6.47
C GLY A 342 -28.36 -24.33 -7.87
N PHE A 343 -27.12 -24.03 -8.28
CA PHE A 343 -26.58 -24.47 -9.56
C PHE A 343 -26.50 -26.00 -9.68
N VAL A 344 -26.04 -26.69 -8.61
CA VAL A 344 -26.02 -28.15 -8.55
C VAL A 344 -27.42 -28.74 -8.72
N TRP A 345 -28.45 -28.13 -8.13
CA TRP A 345 -29.84 -28.58 -8.31
C TRP A 345 -30.35 -28.40 -9.75
N VAL A 346 -29.99 -27.30 -10.42
CA VAL A 346 -30.33 -27.09 -11.84
C VAL A 346 -29.68 -28.18 -12.70
N LEU A 347 -28.37 -28.40 -12.54
CA LEU A 347 -27.64 -29.43 -13.29
C LEU A 347 -28.21 -30.82 -13.02
N ALA A 348 -28.48 -31.15 -11.76
CA ALA A 348 -29.08 -32.42 -11.37
C ALA A 348 -30.47 -32.59 -12.02
N GLY A 349 -31.29 -31.55 -12.03
CA GLY A 349 -32.58 -31.52 -12.71
C GLY A 349 -32.46 -31.81 -14.20
N ILE A 350 -31.54 -31.17 -14.90
CA ILE A 350 -31.30 -31.40 -16.35
C ILE A 350 -30.85 -32.85 -16.60
N ILE A 351 -29.86 -33.33 -15.84
CA ILE A 351 -29.26 -34.66 -15.98
C ILE A 351 -30.24 -35.79 -15.65
N TRP A 352 -31.18 -35.58 -14.72
CA TRP A 352 -32.21 -36.57 -14.39
C TRP A 352 -33.47 -36.45 -15.28
N LYS A 353 -33.74 -35.30 -15.89
CA LYS A 353 -34.81 -35.14 -16.89
C LYS A 353 -34.54 -36.01 -18.11
N SER A 354 -33.30 -36.07 -18.57
CA SER A 354 -32.88 -36.89 -19.72
C SER A 354 -32.95 -38.41 -19.48
N LYS A 355 -33.33 -38.87 -18.28
CA LYS A 355 -33.46 -40.30 -17.95
C LYS A 355 -34.90 -40.82 -17.93
N LYS A 356 -35.91 -39.93 -17.90
CA LYS A 356 -37.33 -40.31 -17.75
C LYS A 356 -38.14 -40.24 -19.05
N GLY A 357 -37.52 -39.79 -20.14
CA GLY A 357 -38.04 -39.92 -21.51
C GLY A 357 -37.13 -40.85 -22.29
#